data_AF-A0A4R9JP77-F1
#
_entry.id   AF-A0A4R9JP77-F1
#
_cell.length_a   1.000
_cell.length_b   1.000
_cell.length_c   1.000
_cell.angle_alpha   90.00
_cell.angle_beta   90.00
_cell.angle_gamma   90.00
#
_symmetry.space_group_name_H-M   'P 1'
#
loop_
_entity.id
_entity.type
_entity.pdbx_description
1 polymer ?
#
loop_
_entity_poly.entity_id
_entity_poly.type
_entity_poly.pdbx_seq_one_letter_code
_entity_poly.pdbx_strand_id
1 'polypeptide(L)'
;MNHRSVFQFLLFIVSVELINSCRPSLTKQLDRLLEDGTIMETAIFCAKHQPELKDRKEDCDRVTKEAKSEIDSILNRKLDLGIAPVIVSKSKGEEIEELLKVHTQLGIRYWEIWKSNVILE
;
A
#
# COMPACT_ATOMS: atom_id res chain seq x y z
N MET A 1 -46.57 23.52 4.14
CA MET A 1 -45.10 23.35 4.15
C MET A 1 -44.48 24.48 3.35
N ASN A 2 -43.62 25.28 3.96
CA ASN A 2 -43.07 26.50 3.35
C ASN A 2 -42.08 26.12 2.23
N HIS A 3 -42.39 26.43 0.97
CA HIS A 3 -41.50 26.21 -0.19
C HIS A 3 -40.08 26.78 0.04
N ARG A 4 -39.98 27.87 0.81
CA ARG A 4 -38.72 28.51 1.19
C ARG A 4 -37.85 27.62 2.09
N SER A 5 -38.45 26.88 3.02
CA SER A 5 -37.71 25.95 3.90
C SER A 5 -37.26 24.69 3.18
N VAL A 6 -38.05 24.19 2.22
CA VAL A 6 -37.68 23.04 1.39
C VAL A 6 -36.51 23.38 0.46
N PHE A 7 -36.54 24.57 -0.15
CA PHE A 7 -35.45 25.05 -0.99
C PHE A 7 -34.15 25.30 -0.21
N GLN A 8 -34.25 25.83 1.02
CA GLN A 8 -33.10 25.97 1.92
C GLN A 8 -32.50 24.61 2.34
N PHE A 9 -33.33 23.61 2.62
CA PHE A 9 -32.87 22.26 2.93
C PHE A 9 -32.16 21.61 1.74
N LEU A 10 -32.69 21.76 0.52
CA LEU A 10 -32.06 21.24 -0.70
C LEU A 10 -30.70 21.89 -0.97
N LEU A 11 -30.58 23.21 -0.78
CA LEU A 11 -29.30 23.92 -0.91
C LEU A 11 -28.27 23.45 0.14
N PHE A 12 -28.72 23.09 1.33
CA PHE A 12 -27.84 22.56 2.39
C PHE A 12 -27.33 21.14 2.06
N ILE A 13 -28.18 20.30 1.47
CA ILE A 13 -27.79 18.94 1.04
C ILE A 13 -26.79 19.00 -0.11
N VAL A 14 -27.04 19.84 -1.13
CA VAL A 14 -26.12 20.01 -2.28
C VAL A 14 -24.77 20.56 -1.85
N SER A 15 -24.73 21.47 -0.87
CA SER A 15 -23.46 22.00 -0.36
C SER A 15 -22.68 20.97 0.46
N VAL A 16 -23.34 20.06 1.19
CA VAL A 16 -22.65 18.97 1.92
C VAL A 16 -22.06 17.92 0.97
N GLU A 17 -22.70 17.62 -0.16
CA GLU A 17 -22.17 16.67 -1.14
C GLU A 17 -20.92 17.18 -1.88
N LEU A 18 -20.83 18.50 -2.10
CA LEU A 18 -19.66 19.14 -2.73
C LEU A 18 -18.40 19.13 -1.85
N ILE A 19 -18.54 19.11 -0.52
CA ILE A 19 -17.39 19.10 0.40
C ILE A 19 -16.79 17.69 0.52
N ASN A 20 -17.62 16.65 0.37
CA ASN A 20 -17.20 15.24 0.52
C ASN A 20 -16.42 14.67 -0.67
N SER A 21 -16.30 15.40 -1.79
CA SER A 21 -15.72 14.89 -3.04
C SER A 21 -14.26 15.30 -3.30
N CYS A 22 -13.62 16.05 -2.39
CA CYS A 22 -12.20 16.41 -2.52
C CYS A 22 -11.26 15.30 -2.00
N ARG A 23 -11.11 14.21 -2.76
CA ARG A 23 -10.00 13.26 -2.52
C ARG A 23 -8.68 13.89 -3.02
N PRO A 24 -7.58 13.80 -2.24
CA PRO A 24 -6.28 14.26 -2.71
C PRO A 24 -5.85 13.50 -3.96
N SER A 25 -5.10 14.14 -4.86
CA SER A 25 -4.55 13.47 -6.05
C SER A 25 -3.63 12.31 -5.65
N LEU A 26 -3.48 11.31 -6.52
CA LEU A 26 -2.60 10.16 -6.27
C LEU A 26 -1.15 10.59 -5.98
N THR A 27 -0.68 11.65 -6.65
CA THR A 27 0.63 12.26 -6.38
C THR A 27 0.74 12.78 -4.95
N LYS A 28 -0.27 13.51 -4.47
CA LYS A 28 -0.30 14.01 -3.08
C LYS A 28 -0.44 12.89 -2.05
N GLN A 29 -1.15 11.81 -2.41
CA GLN A 29 -1.23 10.61 -1.57
C GLN A 29 0.13 9.91 -1.50
N LEU A 30 0.84 9.79 -2.63
CA LEU A 30 2.20 9.26 -2.67
C LEU A 30 3.15 10.11 -1.83
N ASP A 31 3.10 11.44 -1.94
CA ASP A 31 3.95 12.34 -1.14
C ASP A 31 3.78 12.09 0.36
N ARG A 32 2.53 11.97 0.83
CA ARG A 32 2.25 11.63 2.23
C ARG A 32 2.77 10.26 2.63
N LEU A 33 2.64 9.26 1.75
CA LEU A 33 3.15 7.92 2.01
C LEU A 33 4.68 7.90 2.06
N LEU A 34 5.36 8.70 1.24
CA LEU A 34 6.81 8.85 1.27
C LEU A 34 7.32 9.53 2.55
N GLU A 35 6.51 10.41 3.14
CA GLU A 35 6.84 11.13 4.39
C GLU A 35 6.50 10.29 5.64
N ASP A 36 5.29 9.72 5.70
CA ASP A 36 4.72 9.15 6.92
C ASP A 36 4.42 7.64 6.84
N GLY A 37 4.38 7.07 5.63
CA GLY A 37 3.97 5.68 5.40
C GLY A 37 5.10 4.67 5.56
N THR A 38 4.75 3.38 5.68
CA THR A 38 5.77 2.33 5.63
C THR A 38 6.28 2.11 4.20
N ILE A 39 7.47 1.53 4.09
CA ILE A 39 8.04 1.12 2.79
C ILE A 39 7.08 0.18 2.05
N MET A 40 6.42 -0.75 2.77
CA MET A 40 5.51 -1.72 2.18
C MET A 40 4.21 -1.05 1.72
N GLU A 41 3.61 -0.19 2.56
CA GLU A 41 2.40 0.56 2.20
C GLU A 41 2.63 1.41 0.95
N THR A 42 3.77 2.08 0.89
CA THR A 42 4.14 2.94 -0.24
C THR A 42 4.42 2.10 -1.50
N ALA A 43 5.11 0.96 -1.38
CA ALA A 43 5.33 0.03 -2.49
C ALA A 43 4.01 -0.55 -3.02
N ILE A 44 3.08 -0.93 -2.13
CA ILE A 44 1.74 -1.41 -2.48
C ILE A 44 0.98 -0.33 -3.25
N PHE A 45 1.01 0.91 -2.76
CA PHE A 45 0.34 2.04 -3.41
C PHE A 45 0.89 2.26 -4.82
N CYS A 46 2.22 2.28 -4.96
CA CYS A 46 2.88 2.39 -6.25
C CYS A 46 2.51 1.25 -7.21
N ALA A 47 2.44 0.01 -6.74
CA ALA A 47 2.05 -1.14 -7.56
C ALA A 47 0.58 -1.06 -8.02
N LYS A 48 -0.33 -0.59 -7.15
CA LYS A 48 -1.76 -0.43 -7.47
C LYS A 48 -2.04 0.70 -8.47
N HIS A 49 -1.22 1.73 -8.49
CA HIS A 49 -1.44 2.97 -9.25
C HIS A 49 -0.32 3.26 -10.26
N GLN A 50 0.39 2.21 -10.70
CA GLN A 50 1.54 2.35 -11.60
C GLN A 50 1.22 3.11 -12.91
N PRO A 51 0.07 2.88 -13.59
CA PRO A 51 -0.27 3.63 -14.80
C PRO A 51 -0.47 5.13 -14.59
N GLU A 52 -0.95 5.54 -13.41
CA GLU A 52 -1.27 6.91 -13.05
C GLU A 52 -0.07 7.67 -12.45
N LEU A 53 0.93 6.95 -11.93
CA LEU A 53 2.13 7.51 -11.29
C LEU A 53 3.36 7.51 -12.21
N LYS A 54 3.17 7.54 -13.54
CA LYS A 54 4.29 7.51 -14.51
C LYS A 54 5.33 8.60 -14.26
N ASP A 55 4.90 9.80 -13.90
CA ASP A 55 5.78 10.94 -13.62
C ASP A 55 6.51 10.84 -12.28
N ARG A 56 6.13 9.85 -11.44
CA ARG A 56 6.73 9.54 -10.14
C ARG A 56 7.38 8.16 -10.13
N LYS A 57 7.73 7.65 -11.32
CA LYS A 57 8.33 6.33 -11.49
C LYS A 57 9.58 6.14 -10.64
N GLU A 58 10.46 7.14 -10.57
CA GLU A 58 11.71 7.03 -9.82
C GLU A 58 11.47 6.80 -8.32
N ASP A 59 10.50 7.52 -7.73
CA ASP A 59 10.10 7.29 -6.34
C ASP A 59 9.55 5.88 -6.15
N CYS A 60 8.66 5.44 -7.02
CA CYS A 60 8.08 4.10 -6.95
C CYS A 60 9.13 2.99 -7.14
N ASP A 61 10.08 3.16 -8.06
CA ASP A 61 11.16 2.22 -8.30
C ASP A 61 12.10 2.14 -7.09
N ARG A 62 12.41 3.30 -6.46
CA ARG A 62 13.21 3.37 -5.24
C ARG A 62 12.56 2.61 -4.09
N VAL A 63 11.30 2.93 -3.78
CA VAL A 63 10.58 2.27 -2.67
C VAL A 63 10.39 0.78 -2.93
N THR A 64 10.12 0.39 -4.19
CA THR A 64 10.03 -1.03 -4.57
C THR A 64 11.35 -1.77 -4.34
N LYS A 65 12.47 -1.12 -4.65
CA LYS A 65 13.81 -1.69 -4.38
C LYS A 65 14.07 -1.84 -2.89
N GLU A 66 13.66 -0.87 -2.07
CA GLU A 66 13.76 -0.94 -0.61
C GLU A 66 12.88 -2.07 -0.05
N ALA A 67 11.62 -2.19 -0.49
CA ALA A 67 10.70 -3.26 -0.11
C ALA A 67 11.27 -4.64 -0.46
N LYS A 68 11.84 -4.77 -1.66
CA LYS A 68 12.54 -5.99 -2.07
C LYS A 68 13.70 -6.33 -1.13
N SER A 69 14.53 -5.35 -0.79
CA SER A 69 15.67 -5.55 0.12
C SER A 69 15.21 -6.01 1.50
N GLU A 70 14.06 -5.52 1.97
CA GLU A 70 13.48 -5.96 3.24
C GLU A 70 12.98 -7.41 3.17
N ILE A 71 12.28 -7.80 2.11
CA ILE A 71 11.86 -9.20 1.88
C ILE A 71 13.08 -10.13 1.80
N ASP A 72 14.11 -9.74 1.02
CA ASP A 72 15.36 -10.50 0.91
C ASP A 72 16.02 -10.67 2.28
N SER A 73 16.06 -9.62 3.11
CA SER A 73 16.61 -9.68 4.47
C SER A 73 15.85 -10.69 5.35
N ILE A 74 14.52 -10.66 5.33
CA ILE A 74 13.68 -11.59 6.10
C ILE A 74 13.93 -13.03 5.64
N LEU A 75 13.92 -13.29 4.34
CA LEU A 75 14.10 -14.63 3.80
C LEU A 75 15.53 -15.16 4.02
N ASN A 76 16.55 -14.28 3.97
CA ASN A 76 17.92 -14.67 4.24
C ASN A 76 18.16 -15.06 5.70
N ARG A 77 17.40 -14.51 6.66
CA ARG A 77 17.46 -14.98 8.07
C ARG A 77 17.15 -16.47 8.20
N LYS A 78 16.42 -17.07 7.25
CA LYS A 78 16.24 -18.52 7.22
C LYS A 78 17.57 -19.26 7.07
N LEU A 79 18.49 -18.75 6.25
CA LEU A 79 19.81 -19.36 6.05
C LEU A 79 20.57 -19.45 7.38
N ASP A 80 20.40 -18.45 8.25
CA ASP A 80 21.02 -18.42 9.58
C ASP A 80 20.30 -19.34 10.59
N LEU A 81 18.98 -19.51 10.44
CA LEU A 81 18.13 -20.33 11.32
C LEU A 81 18.10 -21.83 10.96
N GLY A 82 18.64 -22.20 9.80
CA GLY A 82 18.65 -23.58 9.30
C GLY A 82 17.25 -24.09 8.94
N ILE A 83 16.70 -24.96 9.78
CA ILE A 83 15.39 -25.60 9.56
C ILE A 83 14.23 -24.78 10.16
N ALA A 84 14.53 -23.88 11.11
CA ALA A 84 13.48 -23.13 11.79
C ALA A 84 12.85 -22.08 10.85
N PRO A 85 11.51 -21.93 10.86
CA PRO A 85 10.83 -20.90 10.09
C PRO A 85 11.14 -19.52 10.64
N VAL A 86 11.06 -18.51 9.77
CA VAL A 86 11.20 -17.11 10.17
C VAL A 86 9.88 -16.64 10.75
N ILE A 87 9.89 -16.17 11.99
CA ILE A 87 8.70 -15.59 12.63
C ILE A 87 8.69 -14.09 12.31
N VAL A 88 7.55 -13.63 11.78
CA VAL A 88 7.30 -12.22 11.44
C VAL A 88 6.00 -11.80 12.09
N SER A 89 5.92 -10.55 12.56
CA SER A 89 4.67 -10.03 13.12
C SER A 89 3.56 -10.10 12.08
N LYS A 90 2.34 -10.42 12.53
CA LYS A 90 1.19 -10.56 11.65
C LYS A 90 0.96 -9.34 10.77
N SER A 91 1.03 -8.14 11.32
CA SER A 91 0.85 -6.89 10.57
C SER A 91 1.84 -6.77 9.41
N LYS A 92 3.12 -7.00 9.68
CA LYS A 92 4.18 -6.89 8.67
C LYS A 92 4.06 -7.98 7.61
N GLY A 93 3.69 -9.19 8.02
CA GLY A 93 3.47 -10.28 7.10
C GLY A 93 2.30 -10.04 6.16
N GLU A 94 1.21 -9.48 6.67
CA GLU A 94 0.04 -9.10 5.86
C GLU A 94 0.39 -8.01 4.84
N GLU A 95 1.17 -7.00 5.22
CA GLU A 95 1.68 -5.98 4.29
C GLU A 95 2.53 -6.59 3.17
N ILE A 96 3.45 -7.49 3.51
CA ILE A 96 4.29 -8.16 2.51
C ILE A 96 3.44 -9.05 1.60
N GLU A 97 2.51 -9.83 2.16
CA GLU A 97 1.60 -10.64 1.34
C GLU A 97 0.74 -9.79 0.40
N GLU A 98 0.27 -8.62 0.84
CA GLU A 98 -0.46 -7.69 -0.01
C GLU A 98 0.42 -7.17 -1.15
N LEU A 99 1.66 -6.75 -0.85
CA LEU A 99 2.61 -6.31 -1.88
C LEU A 99 2.84 -7.40 -2.92
N LEU A 100 3.05 -8.64 -2.49
CA LEU A 100 3.31 -9.77 -3.39
C LEU A 100 2.10 -10.10 -4.28
N LYS A 101 0.87 -9.89 -3.79
CA LYS A 101 -0.34 -10.07 -4.60
C LYS A 101 -0.45 -9.01 -5.71
N VAL A 102 -0.15 -7.75 -5.38
CA VAL A 102 -0.37 -6.63 -6.31
C VAL A 102 0.80 -6.37 -7.24
N HIS A 103 2.02 -6.70 -6.83
CA HIS A 103 3.23 -6.49 -7.62
C HIS A 103 3.66 -7.79 -8.32
N THR A 104 3.16 -8.04 -9.53
CA THR A 104 3.32 -9.31 -10.27
C THR A 104 4.75 -9.89 -10.26
N GLN A 105 5.77 -9.08 -10.55
CA GLN A 105 7.16 -9.58 -10.60
C GLN A 105 7.68 -10.03 -9.23
N LEU A 106 7.32 -9.33 -8.15
CA LEU A 106 7.70 -9.71 -6.79
C LEU A 106 6.90 -10.92 -6.34
N GLY A 107 5.60 -10.97 -6.65
CA GLY A 107 4.74 -12.13 -6.40
C GLY A 107 5.31 -13.41 -7.00
N ILE A 108 5.62 -13.41 -8.29
CA ILE A 108 6.22 -14.57 -8.97
C ILE A 108 7.54 -14.99 -8.29
N ARG A 109 8.36 -14.02 -7.88
CA ARG A 109 9.69 -14.30 -7.31
C ARG A 109 9.64 -14.82 -5.88
N TYR A 110 8.76 -14.28 -5.05
CA TYR A 110 8.84 -14.44 -3.60
C TYR A 110 7.65 -15.19 -2.98
N TRP A 111 6.49 -15.27 -3.62
CA TRP A 111 5.27 -15.78 -2.99
C TRP A 111 5.42 -17.19 -2.42
N GLU A 112 5.83 -18.15 -3.25
CA GLU A 112 5.99 -19.55 -2.82
C GLU A 112 7.06 -19.68 -1.72
N ILE A 113 8.15 -18.89 -1.83
CA ILE A 113 9.23 -18.87 -0.85
C ILE A 113 8.70 -18.30 0.47
N TRP A 114 7.96 -17.20 0.44
CA TRP A 114 7.37 -16.57 1.61
C TRP A 114 6.47 -17.55 2.37
N LYS A 115 5.49 -18.16 1.68
CA LYS A 115 4.55 -19.11 2.30
C LYS A 115 5.22 -20.34 2.90
N SER A 116 6.35 -20.78 2.35
CA SER A 116 7.07 -21.97 2.82
C SER A 116 8.00 -21.71 4.01
N ASN A 117 8.36 -20.45 4.24
CA ASN A 117 9.48 -20.08 5.11
C ASN A 117 9.10 -19.15 6.26
N VAL A 118 7.93 -18.52 6.21
CA VAL A 118 7.50 -17.51 7.18
C VAL A 118 6.25 -17.96 7.93
N ILE A 119 6.26 -17.78 9.25
CA ILE A 119 5.09 -17.91 10.12
C ILE A 119 4.71 -16.53 10.65
N LEU A 120 3.41 -16.23 10.62
CA LEU A 120 2.85 -14.98 11.11
C LEU A 120 2.34 -15.17 12.54
N GLU A 121 2.80 -14.32 13.47
CA GLU A 121 2.38 -14.30 14.89
C GLU A 121 1.80 -12.93 15.28
#